data_AF-A0AAV5WQX9-F1
#
_entry.id   AF-A0AAV5WQX9-F1
#
_cell.length_a   1.000
_cell.length_b   1.000
_cell.length_c   1.000
_cell.angle_alpha   90.00
_cell.angle_beta   90.00
_cell.angle_gamma   90.00
#
_symmetry.space_group_name_H-M   'P 1'
#
loop_
_entity.id
_entity.type
_entity.pdbx_description
1 polymer ?
#
loop_
_entity_poly.entity_id
_entity_poly.type
_entity_poly.pdbx_seq_one_letter_code
_entity_poly.pdbx_strand_id
1 'polypeptide(L)'
;MSDNASTASDKPAETATIPPEVIAKLKTFNDALTALENALEPHLSSNFEDYMDREPSELARIDLMSLFSVNSLSWSLLALKGQNPRKNEALQAELERTKTYVERLKIEDSRREQAGVNEKVAKALVRNALFDAQEYGDKKKPRK
;
A
#
# COMPACT_ATOMS: atom_id res chain seq x y z
N MET A 1 -68.09 -40.32 21.05
CA MET A 1 -68.10 -39.12 21.90
C MET A 1 -66.82 -39.12 22.70
N SER A 2 -65.89 -38.26 22.29
CA SER A 2 -64.90 -37.55 23.13
C SER A 2 -63.85 -37.00 22.18
N ASP A 3 -64.24 -35.93 21.49
CA ASP A 3 -63.34 -34.99 20.84
C ASP A 3 -62.48 -34.34 21.93
N ASN A 4 -61.16 -34.48 21.83
CA ASN A 4 -60.23 -33.67 22.61
C ASN A 4 -59.37 -32.86 21.66
N ALA A 5 -59.97 -31.77 21.15
CA ALA A 5 -59.25 -30.72 20.46
C ALA A 5 -58.49 -29.89 21.51
N SER A 6 -57.19 -30.17 21.66
CA SER A 6 -56.28 -29.29 22.39
C SER A 6 -55.76 -28.23 21.42
N THR A 7 -56.44 -27.09 21.43
CA THR A 7 -56.06 -25.86 20.75
C THR A 7 -54.92 -25.16 21.48
N ALA A 8 -54.05 -24.53 20.69
CA ALA A 8 -53.26 -23.34 20.99
C ALA A 8 -51.94 -23.49 21.78
N SER A 9 -50.84 -23.57 21.02
CA SER A 9 -49.75 -22.59 21.10
C SER A 9 -48.90 -22.67 19.84
N ASP A 10 -49.50 -22.39 18.68
CA ASP A 10 -48.71 -22.05 17.48
C ASP A 10 -48.40 -20.55 17.58
N LYS A 11 -47.25 -20.25 18.18
CA LYS A 11 -46.70 -18.88 18.25
C LYS A 11 -46.07 -18.66 16.87
N PRO A 12 -46.67 -17.84 15.97
CA PRO A 12 -46.11 -17.65 14.64
C PRO A 12 -44.69 -17.11 14.81
N ALA A 13 -43.73 -17.81 14.20
CA ALA A 13 -42.34 -17.41 14.16
C ALA A 13 -42.29 -15.96 13.64
N GLU A 14 -42.07 -15.04 14.56
CA GLU A 14 -41.81 -13.63 14.31
C GLU A 14 -40.74 -13.60 13.22
N THR A 15 -41.12 -13.12 12.04
CA THR A 15 -40.27 -13.12 10.85
C THR A 15 -38.95 -12.46 11.23
N ALA A 16 -37.90 -13.28 11.39
CA ALA A 16 -36.60 -12.86 11.91
C ALA A 16 -36.00 -11.83 10.95
N THR A 17 -36.34 -10.57 11.17
CA THR A 17 -35.94 -9.46 10.33
C THR A 17 -34.53 -9.09 10.76
N ILE A 18 -33.61 -9.01 9.81
CA ILE A 18 -32.21 -8.67 10.09
C ILE A 18 -32.19 -7.31 10.82
N PRO A 19 -31.45 -7.18 11.94
CA PRO A 19 -31.41 -5.91 12.68
C PRO A 19 -30.99 -4.75 11.77
N PRO A 20 -31.64 -3.58 11.86
CA PRO A 20 -31.37 -2.45 10.97
C PRO A 20 -29.91 -1.96 11.05
N GLU A 21 -29.26 -2.10 12.21
CA GLU A 21 -27.83 -1.80 12.37
C GLU A 21 -26.94 -2.68 11.47
N VAL A 22 -27.27 -3.97 11.35
CA VAL A 22 -26.52 -4.92 10.52
C VAL A 22 -26.73 -4.56 9.04
N ILE A 23 -27.96 -4.21 8.65
CA ILE A 23 -28.26 -3.74 7.29
C ILE A 23 -27.43 -2.50 6.95
N ALA A 24 -27.36 -1.52 7.86
CA ALA A 24 -26.56 -0.31 7.65
C ALA A 24 -25.05 -0.60 7.50
N LYS A 25 -24.50 -1.52 8.32
CA LYS A 25 -23.10 -1.96 8.21
C LYS A 25 -22.84 -2.67 6.88
N LEU A 26 -23.74 -3.55 6.45
CA LEU A 26 -23.64 -4.24 5.17
C LEU A 26 -23.69 -3.26 3.99
N LYS A 27 -24.58 -2.28 4.04
CA LYS A 27 -24.65 -1.23 3.02
C LYS A 27 -23.33 -0.45 2.95
N THR A 28 -22.81 -0.02 4.10
CA THR A 28 -21.52 0.70 4.18
C THR A 28 -20.37 -0.14 3.61
N PHE A 29 -20.35 -1.44 3.93
CA PHE A 29 -19.35 -2.36 3.41
C PHE A 29 -19.46 -2.53 1.89
N ASN A 30 -20.67 -2.68 1.35
CA ASN A 30 -20.90 -2.75 -0.08
C ASN A 30 -20.47 -1.47 -0.79
N ASP A 31 -20.83 -0.30 -0.26
CA ASP A 31 -20.44 0.99 -0.82
C ASP A 31 -18.91 1.15 -0.85
N ALA A 32 -18.22 0.66 0.19
CA ALA A 32 -16.76 0.64 0.24
C ALA A 32 -16.14 -0.32 -0.78
N LEU A 33 -16.75 -1.48 -1.04
CA LEU A 33 -16.31 -2.41 -2.09
C LEU A 33 -16.48 -1.79 -3.48
N THR A 34 -17.61 -1.17 -3.76
CA THR A 34 -17.83 -0.46 -5.04
C THR A 34 -16.82 0.68 -5.23
N ALA A 35 -16.50 1.43 -4.16
CA ALA A 35 -15.46 2.45 -4.23
C ALA A 35 -14.07 1.87 -4.53
N LEU A 36 -13.74 0.71 -3.95
CA LEU A 36 -12.49 0.00 -4.22
C LEU A 36 -12.42 -0.50 -5.66
N GLU A 37 -13.48 -1.13 -6.17
CA GLU A 37 -13.58 -1.60 -7.56
C GLU A 37 -13.36 -0.44 -8.54
N ASN A 38 -14.08 0.68 -8.36
CA ASN A 38 -13.94 1.86 -9.19
C ASN A 38 -12.51 2.44 -9.18
N ALA A 39 -11.82 2.36 -8.03
CA ALA A 39 -10.44 2.84 -7.91
C ALA A 39 -9.42 1.91 -8.59
N LEU A 40 -9.68 0.60 -8.61
CA LEU A 40 -8.77 -0.40 -9.20
C LEU A 40 -9.01 -0.61 -10.70
N GLU A 41 -10.22 -0.35 -11.19
CA GLU A 41 -10.64 -0.54 -12.59
C GLU A 41 -9.62 -0.02 -13.62
N PRO A 42 -9.08 1.21 -13.52
CA PRO A 42 -8.15 1.73 -14.52
C PRO A 42 -6.82 0.97 -14.60
N HIS A 43 -6.44 0.28 -13.52
CA HIS A 43 -5.20 -0.46 -13.39
C HIS A 43 -5.36 -1.94 -13.73
N LEU A 44 -6.55 -2.51 -13.50
CA LEU A 44 -6.85 -3.92 -13.82
C LEU A 44 -7.30 -4.11 -15.27
N SER A 45 -7.86 -3.08 -15.88
CA SER A 45 -8.38 -3.13 -17.26
C SER A 45 -7.34 -2.76 -18.33
N SER A 46 -6.09 -2.42 -17.93
CA SER A 46 -4.99 -2.26 -18.89
C SER A 46 -4.52 -3.61 -19.41
N ASN A 47 -4.19 -3.69 -20.70
CA ASN A 47 -3.60 -4.91 -21.27
C ASN A 47 -2.15 -5.10 -20.78
N PHE A 48 -1.59 -6.29 -21.03
CA PHE A 48 -0.26 -6.66 -20.54
C PHE A 48 0.87 -5.86 -21.20
N GLU A 49 0.76 -5.56 -22.50
CA GLU A 49 1.71 -4.69 -23.19
C GLU A 49 1.75 -3.28 -22.58
N ASP A 50 0.60 -2.63 -22.39
CA ASP A 50 0.47 -1.31 -21.78
C ASP A 50 0.96 -1.29 -20.33
N TYR A 51 0.86 -2.43 -19.63
CA TYR A 51 1.43 -2.59 -18.31
C TYR A 51 2.96 -2.57 -18.38
N MET A 52 3.56 -3.38 -19.25
CA MET A 52 5.01 -3.53 -19.39
C MET A 52 5.71 -2.30 -19.97
N ASP A 53 5.00 -1.45 -20.70
CA ASP A 53 5.55 -0.21 -21.27
C ASP A 53 5.69 0.95 -20.26
N ARG A 54 5.23 0.77 -19.01
CA ARG A 54 5.31 1.80 -17.96
C ARG A 54 6.72 1.97 -17.41
N GLU A 55 6.97 3.14 -16.83
CA GLU A 55 8.24 3.40 -16.15
C GLU A 55 8.38 2.48 -14.91
N PRO A 56 9.59 1.96 -14.61
CA PRO A 56 9.76 0.97 -13.54
C PRO A 56 9.27 1.40 -12.14
N SER A 57 9.26 2.70 -11.82
CA SER A 57 8.69 3.18 -10.56
C SER A 57 7.17 3.15 -10.55
N GLU A 58 6.52 3.40 -11.69
CA GLU A 58 5.08 3.29 -11.83
C GLU A 58 4.64 1.82 -11.71
N LEU A 59 5.34 0.91 -12.37
CA LEU A 59 5.16 -0.55 -12.22
C LEU A 59 5.24 -0.97 -10.75
N ALA A 60 6.31 -0.57 -10.06
CA ALA A 60 6.50 -0.91 -8.65
C ALA A 60 5.36 -0.37 -7.76
N ARG A 61 4.79 0.80 -8.06
CA ARG A 61 3.63 1.35 -7.34
C ARG A 61 2.37 0.52 -7.59
N ILE A 62 2.11 0.14 -8.84
CA ILE A 62 0.92 -0.66 -9.21
C ILE A 62 1.00 -2.06 -8.62
N ASP A 63 2.15 -2.73 -8.69
CA ASP A 63 2.36 -4.05 -8.09
C ASP A 63 2.13 -4.01 -6.58
N LEU A 64 2.66 -2.98 -5.91
CA LEU A 64 2.54 -2.84 -4.46
C LEU A 64 1.12 -2.49 -4.03
N MET A 65 0.41 -1.67 -4.80
CA MET A 65 -1.02 -1.40 -4.63
C MET A 65 -1.83 -2.70 -4.77
N SER A 66 -1.54 -3.50 -5.80
CA SER A 66 -2.22 -4.79 -6.05
C SER A 66 -2.00 -5.76 -4.89
N LEU A 67 -0.76 -5.90 -4.43
CA LEU A 67 -0.40 -6.74 -3.27
C LEU A 67 -1.13 -6.30 -2.01
N PHE A 68 -1.11 -5.00 -1.70
CA PHE A 68 -1.81 -4.45 -0.54
C PHE A 68 -3.33 -4.66 -0.61
N SER A 69 -3.91 -4.51 -1.81
CA SER A 69 -5.34 -4.71 -2.03
C SER A 69 -5.75 -6.16 -1.77
N VAL A 70 -5.01 -7.13 -2.31
CA VAL A 70 -5.24 -8.57 -2.07
C VAL A 70 -5.10 -8.93 -0.59
N ASN A 71 -4.08 -8.40 0.09
CA ASN A 71 -3.90 -8.61 1.53
C ASN A 71 -5.06 -8.04 2.35
N SER A 72 -5.53 -6.84 2.01
CA SER A 72 -6.66 -6.17 2.68
C SER A 72 -7.99 -6.88 2.45
N LEU A 73 -8.22 -7.38 1.24
CA LEU A 73 -9.39 -8.21 0.92
C LEU A 73 -9.34 -9.55 1.65
N SER A 74 -8.15 -10.17 1.75
CA SER A 74 -7.96 -11.40 2.51
C SER A 74 -8.28 -11.20 3.99
N TRP A 75 -7.87 -10.07 4.57
CA TRP A 75 -8.24 -9.68 5.94
C TRP A 75 -9.76 -9.57 6.10
N SER A 76 -10.41 -8.85 5.19
CA SER A 76 -11.86 -8.64 5.20
C SER A 76 -12.62 -9.97 5.07
N LEU A 77 -12.16 -10.87 4.20
CA LEU A 77 -12.74 -12.20 4.02
C LEU A 77 -12.65 -13.06 5.29
N LEU A 78 -11.52 -13.04 5.99
CA LEU A 78 -11.36 -13.74 7.26
C LEU A 78 -12.32 -13.20 8.32
N ALA A 79 -12.42 -11.87 8.42
CA ALA A 79 -13.35 -11.22 9.34
C ALA A 79 -14.82 -11.57 9.04
N LEU A 80 -15.21 -11.61 7.76
CA LEU A 80 -16.56 -12.03 7.33
C LEU A 80 -16.87 -13.48 7.66
N LYS A 81 -15.86 -14.36 7.64
CA LYS A 81 -15.99 -15.77 8.08
C LYS A 81 -16.03 -15.93 9.59
N GLY A 82 -16.01 -14.83 10.36
CA GLY A 82 -15.95 -14.86 11.83
C GLY A 82 -14.59 -15.28 12.38
N GLN A 83 -13.55 -15.34 11.54
CA GLN A 83 -12.19 -15.65 11.96
C GLN A 83 -11.47 -14.37 12.35
N ASN A 84 -10.54 -14.45 13.31
CA ASN A 84 -9.72 -13.31 13.66
C ASN A 84 -8.52 -13.21 12.70
N PRO A 85 -8.44 -12.17 11.84
CA PRO A 85 -7.35 -12.07 10.85
C PRO A 85 -5.97 -11.90 11.48
N ARG A 86 -5.90 -11.40 12.73
CA ARG A 86 -4.64 -11.24 13.48
C ARG A 86 -3.98 -12.57 13.83
N LYS A 87 -4.75 -13.65 13.88
CA LYS A 87 -4.25 -15.01 14.17
C LYS A 87 -3.70 -15.71 12.94
N ASN A 88 -3.88 -15.15 11.74
CA ASN A 88 -3.34 -15.73 10.52
C ASN A 88 -1.89 -15.24 10.32
N GLU A 89 -0.93 -16.06 10.73
CA GLU A 89 0.51 -15.74 10.66
C GLU A 89 0.98 -15.48 9.23
N ALA A 90 0.49 -16.24 8.25
CA ALA A 90 0.82 -16.04 6.84
C ALA A 90 0.36 -14.66 6.33
N LEU A 91 -0.86 -14.25 6.69
CA LEU A 91 -1.37 -12.91 6.34
C LEU A 91 -0.57 -11.80 7.04
N GLN A 92 -0.19 -11.98 8.31
CA GLN A 92 0.67 -11.02 9.00
C GLN A 92 2.03 -10.89 8.30
N ALA A 93 2.63 -12.01 7.90
CA ALA A 93 3.90 -12.00 7.17
C ALA A 93 3.78 -11.25 5.83
N GLU A 94 2.70 -11.44 5.08
CA GLU A 94 2.49 -10.71 3.82
C GLU A 94 2.24 -9.21 4.04
N LEU A 95 1.56 -8.82 5.12
CA LEU A 95 1.39 -7.41 5.48
C LEU A 95 2.73 -6.75 5.85
N GLU A 96 3.57 -7.40 6.65
CA GLU A 96 4.90 -6.90 7.00
C GLU A 96 5.83 -6.85 5.78
N ARG A 97 5.75 -7.85 4.91
CA ARG A 97 6.46 -7.88 3.63
C ARG A 97 6.04 -6.71 2.74
N THR A 98 4.74 -6.45 2.61
CA THR A 98 4.20 -5.31 1.86
C THR A 98 4.72 -3.99 2.42
N LYS A 99 4.69 -3.83 3.75
CA LYS A 99 5.22 -2.63 4.43
C LYS A 99 6.70 -2.41 4.15
N THR A 100 7.50 -3.47 4.18
CA THR A 100 8.94 -3.41 3.85
C THR A 100 9.16 -2.91 2.42
N TYR A 101 8.36 -3.35 1.45
CA TYR A 101 8.46 -2.87 0.08
C TYR A 101 8.02 -1.41 -0.09
N VAL A 102 6.98 -0.97 0.64
CA VAL A 102 6.58 0.45 0.68
C VAL A 102 7.71 1.32 1.21
N GLU A 103 8.37 0.90 2.28
CA GLU A 103 9.51 1.63 2.84
C GLU A 103 10.68 1.73 1.85
N ARG A 104 10.99 0.65 1.14
CA ARG A 104 12.02 0.65 0.08
C ARG A 104 11.66 1.59 -1.07
N LEU A 105 10.41 1.55 -1.54
CA LEU A 105 9.94 2.42 -2.61
C LEU A 105 10.06 3.90 -2.22
N LYS A 106 9.71 4.25 -0.98
CA LYS A 106 9.87 5.62 -0.45
C LYS A 106 11.32 6.09 -0.42
N ILE A 107 12.25 5.21 -0.04
CA ILE A 107 13.69 5.52 -0.07
C ILE A 107 14.11 5.83 -1.51
N GLU A 108 13.71 4.99 -2.47
CA GLU A 108 14.03 5.17 -3.89
C GLU A 108 13.44 6.45 -4.47
N ASP A 109 12.18 6.76 -4.15
CA ASP A 109 11.54 8.01 -4.54
C ASP A 109 12.28 9.23 -3.95
N SER A 110 12.61 9.20 -2.65
CA SER A 110 13.34 10.30 -2.01
C SER A 110 14.73 10.52 -2.63
N ARG A 111 15.40 9.44 -3.06
CA ARG A 111 16.71 9.52 -3.74
C ARG A 111 16.58 10.17 -5.12
N ARG A 112 15.49 9.93 -5.84
CA ARG A 112 15.21 10.59 -7.12
C ARG A 112 14.87 12.07 -6.96
N GLU A 113 14.15 12.43 -5.89
CA GLU A 113 13.77 13.81 -5.59
C GLU A 113 14.94 14.68 -5.10
N GLN A 114 15.98 14.06 -4.52
CA GLN A 114 17.17 14.78 -4.11
C GLN A 114 17.89 15.37 -5.32
N ALA A 115 17.99 16.71 -5.35
CA ALA A 115 18.78 17.42 -6.34
C ALA A 115 20.23 16.91 -6.30
N GLY A 116 20.70 16.35 -7.42
CA GLY A 116 22.05 15.80 -7.51
C GLY A 116 23.11 16.85 -7.14
N VAL A 117 24.19 16.41 -6.49
CA VAL A 117 25.33 17.27 -6.17
C VAL A 117 25.91 17.82 -7.48
N ASN A 118 26.04 19.15 -7.59
CA ASN A 118 26.68 19.75 -8.74
C ASN A 118 28.18 19.42 -8.72
N GLU A 119 28.56 18.41 -9.52
CA GLU A 119 29.92 17.87 -9.59
C GLU A 119 30.97 18.97 -9.87
N LYS A 120 30.61 19.97 -10.68
CA LYS A 120 31.48 21.10 -11.03
C LYS A 120 31.80 21.95 -9.80
N VAL A 121 30.79 22.27 -9.00
CA VAL A 121 30.94 23.04 -7.75
C VAL A 121 31.67 22.20 -6.70
N ALA A 122 31.32 20.92 -6.56
CA ALA A 122 32.00 20.01 -5.64
C ALA A 122 33.50 19.89 -5.94
N LYS A 123 33.88 19.72 -7.22
CA LYS A 123 35.28 19.70 -7.66
C LYS A 123 35.99 21.02 -7.35
N ALA A 124 35.33 22.16 -7.58
CA ALA A 124 35.91 23.47 -7.29
C ALA A 124 36.12 23.68 -5.78
N LEU A 125 35.18 23.24 -4.95
CA LEU A 125 35.28 23.28 -3.49
C LEU A 125 36.45 22.43 -3.00
N VAL A 126 36.55 21.18 -3.44
CA VAL A 126 37.65 20.27 -3.05
C VAL A 126 39.00 20.83 -3.51
N ARG A 127 39.10 21.32 -4.75
CA ARG A 127 40.33 21.92 -5.27
C ARG A 127 40.76 23.15 -4.46
N ASN A 128 39.81 24.02 -4.09
CA ASN A 128 40.11 25.20 -3.30
C ASN A 128 40.46 24.85 -1.84
N ALA A 129 39.80 23.85 -1.25
CA ALA A 129 40.08 23.40 0.12
C ALA A 129 41.44 22.73 0.26
N LEU A 130 41.90 22.03 -0.79
CA LEU A 130 43.23 21.39 -0.84
C LEU A 130 44.33 22.33 -1.36
N PHE A 131 44.01 23.58 -1.70
CA PHE A 131 45.00 24.52 -2.19
C PHE A 131 45.85 25.05 -1.03
N ASP A 132 47.11 24.64 -0.97
CA ASP A 132 48.07 25.19 -0.02
C ASP A 132 48.86 26.35 -0.66
N ALA A 133 48.64 27.56 -0.16
CA ALA A 133 49.26 28.77 -0.67
C ALA A 133 50.78 28.80 -0.42
N GLN A 134 51.28 28.07 0.59
CA GLN A 134 52.71 28.04 0.90
C GLN A 134 53.50 27.25 -0.16
N GLU A 135 53.01 26.08 -0.58
CA GLU A 135 53.63 25.30 -1.67
C GLU A 135 53.57 26.04 -3.02
N TYR A 136 52.49 26.77 -3.29
CA TYR A 136 52.33 27.48 -4.56
C TYR A 136 53.21 28.74 -4.64
N GLY A 137 53.43 29.43 -3.52
CA GLY A 137 54.32 30.58 -3.42
C GLY A 137 55.80 30.23 -3.61
N ASP A 138 56.25 29.09 -3.08
CA ASP A 138 57.65 28.65 -3.21
C ASP A 138 58.03 28.22 -4.63
N LYS A 139 57.08 27.72 -5.44
CA LYS A 139 57.31 27.38 -6.85
C LYS A 139 57.45 28.61 -7.77
N LYS A 140 57.07 29.81 -7.31
CA LYS A 140 57.13 31.07 -8.09
C LYS A 140 58.37 31.93 -7.80
N LYS A 141 59.24 31.55 -6.87
CA LYS A 141 60.51 32.27 -6.68
C LYS A 141 61.39 32.04 -7.93
N PRO A 142 61.73 33.08 -8.71
CA PRO A 142 62.73 32.92 -9.76
C PRO A 142 64.03 32.50 -9.08
N ARG A 143 64.63 31.41 -9.57
CA ARG A 143 66.00 31.02 -9.19
C ARG A 143 66.91 32.19 -9.55
N LYS A 144 67.44 32.87 -8.52
CA LYS A 144 68.50 33.86 -8.66
C LYS A 144 69.76 33.20 -9.21
#